data_AF-A0A0N5C4V8-F1
#
_entry.id   AF-A0A0N5C4V8-F1
#
_cell.length_a   1.000
_cell.length_b   1.000
_cell.length_c   1.000
_cell.angle_alpha   90.00
_cell.angle_beta   90.00
_cell.angle_gamma   90.00
#
_symmetry.space_group_name_H-M   'P 1'
#
loop_
_entity.id
_entity.type
_entity.pdbx_description
1 polymer ?
#
loop_
_entity_poly.entity_id
_entity_poly.type
_entity_poly.pdbx_seq_one_letter_code
_entity_poly.pdbx_strand_id
1 'polypeptide(L)'
;MDSDCSTMDYSTEEGFSESQKDKLFLSDDAIFLILSKLSWEEILNARLISKKFDKIIRGRWHLLNRRKVFKINITYNKNCRSFPIRLLMLSSQLGNEYHPVILKFPSHKRTAEIRNGEDLSRYLKMFDTKNLCSLRVYVDDSRDIFNILNRSLQVGTKISGLHVSKLGDMNYMSFRAFVKKIPPITSLSFGQICFPSKKARNVNSFLSLPFLNTIEHFHIYDCNTTKIFSADTVTIFLRKIPNIESLVIESRNIKFLKSVFKKFFAVDQPRKIETECQYHEIDLTLRLNDKFKYPSSRFERLCNVMRNGLDKLQNVEEVSNTSLLRYRAVFESIMNCEYCLRNKHKIKR
;
A
#
# COMPACT_ATOMS: atom_id res chain seq x y z
N MET A 1 -72.74 44.37 -52.06
CA MET A 1 -73.01 44.36 -53.50
C MET A 1 -71.65 44.42 -54.18
N ASP A 2 -71.36 43.32 -54.88
CA ASP A 2 -70.41 43.12 -56.00
C ASP A 2 -68.94 43.45 -55.74
N SER A 3 -68.04 42.47 -55.57
CA SER A 3 -67.47 41.55 -56.59
C SER A 3 -66.75 42.29 -57.70
N ASP A 4 -65.42 42.22 -57.73
CA ASP A 4 -64.74 41.53 -58.83
C ASP A 4 -63.30 41.13 -58.50
N CYS A 5 -63.02 39.87 -58.85
CA CYS A 5 -61.73 39.21 -58.88
C CYS A 5 -60.87 39.74 -60.04
N SER A 6 -59.55 39.83 -59.83
CA SER A 6 -58.60 39.43 -60.86
C SER A 6 -57.39 38.72 -60.25
N THR A 7 -57.13 37.55 -60.80
CA THR A 7 -56.24 36.46 -60.38
C THR A 7 -54.78 36.66 -60.82
N MET A 8 -53.87 35.93 -60.15
CA MET A 8 -52.51 35.50 -60.54
C MET A 8 -51.38 36.55 -60.39
N ASP A 9 -50.18 36.23 -59.87
CA ASP A 9 -49.43 34.97 -59.94
C ASP A 9 -48.63 34.63 -58.68
N TYR A 10 -48.60 33.33 -58.37
CA TYR A 10 -47.69 32.67 -57.45
C TYR A 10 -46.27 32.66 -58.06
N SER A 11 -45.31 33.33 -57.42
CA SER A 11 -43.89 33.01 -57.57
C SER A 11 -43.38 32.43 -56.25
N THR A 12 -43.22 31.11 -56.31
CA THR A 12 -42.68 30.23 -55.29
C THR A 12 -41.18 30.51 -55.15
N GLU A 13 -40.78 31.49 -54.35
CA GLU A 13 -39.41 31.57 -53.87
C GLU A 13 -39.27 30.65 -52.65
N GLU A 14 -38.91 29.41 -52.99
CA GLU A 14 -38.05 28.51 -52.25
C GLU A 14 -38.16 28.66 -50.73
N GLY A 15 -39.14 27.94 -50.19
CA GLY A 15 -38.96 27.35 -48.87
C GLY A 15 -37.61 26.63 -48.87
N PHE A 16 -36.61 27.25 -48.25
CA PHE A 16 -35.58 26.53 -47.54
C PHE A 16 -36.33 25.68 -46.52
N SER A 17 -36.79 24.51 -46.98
CA SER A 17 -37.03 23.41 -46.08
C SER A 17 -35.77 23.34 -45.25
N GLU A 18 -35.90 23.50 -43.93
CA GLU A 18 -35.05 22.82 -43.00
C GLU A 18 -35.21 21.33 -43.32
N SER A 19 -34.61 20.91 -44.44
CA SER A 19 -34.36 19.54 -44.79
C SER A 19 -33.75 19.01 -43.53
N GLN A 20 -34.49 18.12 -42.89
CA GLN A 20 -34.12 17.37 -41.71
C GLN A 20 -32.60 17.23 -41.73
N LYS A 21 -31.90 18.11 -41.00
CA LYS A 21 -30.51 17.86 -40.66
C LYS A 21 -30.67 16.64 -39.79
N ASP A 22 -30.62 15.48 -40.42
CA ASP A 22 -30.52 14.18 -39.79
C ASP A 22 -29.45 14.39 -38.76
N LYS A 23 -29.93 14.61 -37.54
CA LYS A 23 -29.10 14.95 -36.42
C LYS A 23 -28.50 13.61 -36.13
N LEU A 24 -27.40 13.32 -36.84
CA LEU A 24 -26.67 12.06 -36.81
C LEU A 24 -26.21 11.91 -35.36
N PHE A 25 -27.11 11.37 -34.55
CA PHE A 25 -26.90 11.13 -33.16
C PHE A 25 -25.97 9.93 -33.14
N LEU A 26 -24.68 10.22 -32.99
CA LEU A 26 -23.70 9.20 -32.72
C LEU A 26 -24.21 8.35 -31.54
N SER A 27 -24.22 7.04 -31.75
CA SER A 27 -24.52 6.08 -30.70
C SER A 27 -23.56 6.27 -29.53
N ASP A 28 -23.97 5.86 -28.34
CA ASP A 28 -23.12 5.98 -27.14
C ASP A 28 -21.78 5.23 -27.32
N ASP A 29 -21.77 4.16 -28.12
CA ASP A 29 -20.57 3.40 -28.46
C ASP A 29 -19.66 4.15 -29.44
N ALA A 30 -20.24 4.82 -30.45
CA ALA A 30 -19.45 5.67 -31.35
C ALA A 30 -18.81 6.84 -30.60
N ILE A 31 -19.56 7.50 -29.70
CA ILE A 31 -19.04 8.56 -28.83
C ILE A 31 -17.91 8.01 -27.94
N PHE A 32 -18.12 6.83 -27.35
CA PHE A 32 -17.11 6.20 -26.51
C PHE A 32 -15.81 5.86 -27.28
N LEU A 33 -15.91 5.35 -28.52
CA LEU A 33 -14.76 5.07 -29.36
C LEU A 33 -13.93 6.34 -29.61
N ILE A 34 -14.59 7.48 -29.89
CA ILE A 34 -13.92 8.78 -30.02
C ILE A 34 -13.24 9.16 -28.71
N LEU A 35 -13.97 9.10 -27.58
CA LEU A 35 -13.42 9.42 -26.24
C LEU A 35 -12.21 8.56 -25.87
N SER A 36 -12.15 7.30 -26.32
CA SER A 36 -11.03 6.39 -26.04
C SER A 36 -9.72 6.82 -26.71
N LYS A 37 -9.78 7.66 -27.74
CA LYS A 37 -8.61 8.22 -28.44
C LYS A 37 -8.10 9.52 -27.82
N LEU A 38 -8.88 10.14 -26.93
CA LEU A 38 -8.54 11.40 -26.30
C LEU A 38 -7.53 11.24 -25.15
N SER A 39 -6.75 12.28 -24.92
CA SER A 39 -5.92 12.41 -23.74
C SER A 39 -6.79 12.56 -22.47
N TRP A 40 -6.18 12.34 -21.31
CA TRP A 40 -6.86 12.50 -20.02
C TRP A 40 -7.47 13.91 -19.83
N GLU A 41 -6.76 14.96 -20.25
CA GLU A 41 -7.21 16.35 -20.10
C GLU A 41 -8.40 16.65 -21.02
N GLU A 42 -8.34 16.17 -22.26
CA GLU A 42 -9.46 16.27 -23.20
C GLU A 42 -10.68 15.48 -22.71
N ILE A 43 -10.48 14.29 -22.13
CA ILE A 43 -11.58 13.52 -21.52
C ILE A 43 -12.21 14.33 -20.38
N LEU A 44 -11.42 15.01 -19.55
CA LEU A 44 -11.96 15.85 -18.47
C LEU A 44 -12.77 17.03 -19.02
N ASN A 45 -12.30 17.67 -20.09
CA ASN A 45 -13.02 18.76 -20.76
C ASN A 45 -14.31 18.24 -21.41
N ALA A 46 -14.27 17.08 -22.06
CA ALA A 46 -15.41 16.46 -22.71
C ALA A 46 -16.57 16.18 -21.75
N ARG A 47 -16.28 15.88 -20.48
CA ARG A 47 -17.31 15.73 -19.43
C ARG A 47 -18.10 17.01 -19.15
N LEU A 48 -17.49 18.17 -19.35
CA LEU A 48 -18.10 19.46 -19.10
C LEU A 48 -19.04 19.89 -20.24
N ILE A 49 -18.90 19.26 -21.41
CA ILE A 49 -19.70 19.60 -22.61
C ILE A 49 -21.17 19.26 -22.42
N SER A 50 -21.50 18.07 -21.91
CA SER A 50 -22.91 17.68 -21.69
C SER A 50 -23.09 16.54 -20.69
N LYS A 51 -24.32 16.42 -20.15
CA LYS A 51 -24.73 15.30 -19.29
C LYS A 51 -24.58 13.94 -19.97
N LYS A 52 -24.78 13.87 -21.31
CA LYS A 52 -24.62 12.63 -22.09
C LYS A 52 -23.16 12.16 -22.06
N PHE A 53 -22.23 13.07 -22.35
CA PHE A 53 -20.79 12.79 -22.30
C PHE A 53 -20.35 12.40 -20.89
N ASP A 54 -20.75 13.14 -19.85
CA ASP A 54 -20.41 12.80 -18.46
C ASP A 54 -20.94 11.40 -18.07
N LYS A 55 -22.16 11.03 -18.49
CA LYS A 55 -22.73 9.70 -18.23
C LYS A 55 -21.93 8.59 -18.90
N ILE A 56 -21.60 8.73 -20.19
CA ILE A 56 -20.80 7.75 -20.96
C ILE A 56 -19.42 7.58 -20.32
N ILE A 57 -18.73 8.70 -20.05
CA ILE A 57 -17.39 8.71 -19.47
C ILE A 57 -17.40 8.06 -18.08
N ARG A 58 -18.36 8.42 -17.21
CA ARG A 58 -18.46 7.84 -15.86
C ARG A 58 -18.72 6.34 -15.86
N GLY A 59 -19.54 5.85 -16.78
CA GLY A 59 -19.83 4.43 -16.91
C GLY A 59 -18.63 3.59 -17.36
N ARG A 60 -17.72 4.19 -18.15
CA ARG A 60 -16.64 3.47 -18.85
C ARG A 60 -15.23 4.00 -18.55
N TRP A 61 -15.04 4.73 -17.45
CA TRP A 61 -13.74 5.30 -17.03
C TRP A 61 -12.56 4.33 -17.17
N HIS A 62 -12.76 3.09 -16.75
CA HIS A 62 -11.73 2.06 -16.71
C HIS A 62 -11.20 1.63 -18.10
N LEU A 63 -11.92 1.97 -19.17
CA LEU A 63 -11.56 1.70 -20.56
C LEU A 63 -10.95 2.93 -21.27
N LEU A 64 -10.95 4.09 -20.64
CA LEU A 64 -10.41 5.33 -21.19
C LEU A 64 -8.96 5.53 -20.77
N ASN A 65 -8.26 6.42 -21.48
CA ASN A 65 -6.93 6.88 -21.06
C ASN A 65 -7.05 7.61 -19.72
N ARG A 66 -6.36 7.10 -18.69
CA ARG A 66 -6.43 7.61 -17.32
C ARG A 66 -5.07 8.03 -16.84
N ARG A 67 -5.05 9.07 -16.02
CA ARG A 67 -3.83 9.51 -15.35
C ARG A 67 -3.31 8.42 -14.42
N LYS A 68 -2.05 8.03 -14.61
CA LYS A 68 -1.34 7.07 -13.76
C LYS A 68 -1.10 7.65 -12.36
N VAL A 69 -1.38 6.85 -11.34
CA VAL A 69 -1.11 7.17 -9.93
C VAL A 69 -0.11 6.15 -9.41
N PHE A 70 0.97 6.61 -8.78
CA PHE A 70 1.99 5.71 -8.24
C PHE A 70 1.93 5.60 -6.71
N LYS A 71 1.26 6.52 -6.02
CA LYS A 71 1.07 6.46 -4.57
C LYS A 71 -0.33 6.87 -4.14
N ILE A 72 -0.90 6.08 -3.23
CA ILE A 72 -2.21 6.32 -2.64
C ILE A 72 -2.08 6.28 -1.12
N ASN A 73 -2.57 7.32 -0.45
CA ASN A 73 -2.74 7.37 0.99
C ASN A 73 -4.23 7.57 1.29
N ILE A 74 -4.82 6.65 2.06
CA ILE A 74 -6.20 6.72 2.53
C ILE A 74 -6.15 6.96 4.03
N THR A 75 -6.88 7.96 4.51
CA THR A 75 -6.98 8.29 5.93
C THR A 75 -8.44 8.35 6.32
N TYR A 76 -8.78 7.86 7.51
CA TYR A 76 -10.14 7.94 8.05
C TYR A 76 -10.17 8.84 9.29
N ASN A 77 -11.07 9.81 9.30
CA ASN A 77 -11.35 10.68 10.43
C ASN A 77 -12.78 10.44 10.92
N LYS A 78 -12.91 9.62 11.97
CA LYS A 78 -14.19 9.31 12.62
C LYS A 78 -14.94 10.54 13.15
N ASN A 79 -14.24 11.64 13.42
CA ASN A 79 -14.86 12.86 13.96
C ASN A 79 -15.45 13.76 12.85
N CYS A 80 -15.13 13.52 11.58
CA CYS A 80 -15.67 14.27 10.45
C CYS A 80 -16.88 13.54 9.87
N ARG A 81 -18.11 14.01 10.18
CA ARG A 81 -19.34 13.35 9.71
C ARG A 81 -19.55 13.45 8.20
N SER A 82 -19.21 14.59 7.60
CA SER A 82 -19.52 14.87 6.19
C SER A 82 -18.58 14.14 5.21
N PHE A 83 -17.28 14.14 5.49
CA PHE A 83 -16.26 13.52 4.65
C PHE A 83 -15.25 12.78 5.50
N PRO A 84 -15.64 11.61 6.04
CA PRO A 84 -14.80 10.90 6.99
C PRO A 84 -13.57 10.25 6.32
N ILE A 85 -13.54 10.10 4.99
CA ILE A 85 -12.41 9.53 4.27
C ILE A 85 -11.66 10.65 3.56
N ARG A 86 -10.35 10.76 3.79
CA ARG A 86 -9.46 11.64 3.04
C ARG A 86 -8.50 10.80 2.21
N LEU A 87 -8.52 11.04 0.91
CA LEU A 87 -7.68 10.39 -0.08
C LEU A 87 -6.60 11.37 -0.55
N LEU A 88 -5.36 10.94 -0.54
CA LEU A 88 -4.24 11.66 -1.12
C LEU A 88 -3.58 10.77 -2.17
N MET A 89 -3.36 11.32 -3.35
CA MET A 89 -2.74 10.62 -4.47
C MET A 89 -1.59 11.43 -5.03
N LEU A 90 -0.53 10.73 -5.41
CA LEU A 90 0.59 11.30 -6.15
C LEU A 90 0.65 10.66 -7.53
N SER A 91 0.84 11.51 -8.54
CA SER A 91 1.00 11.13 -9.93
C SER A 91 2.26 11.77 -10.50
N SER A 92 2.98 11.06 -11.36
CA SER A 92 4.06 11.64 -12.14
C SER A 92 3.47 12.39 -13.34
N GLN A 93 4.11 13.48 -13.77
CA GLN A 93 3.79 14.13 -15.05
C GLN A 93 4.40 13.36 -16.24
N LEU A 94 5.49 12.63 -16.03
CA LEU A 94 6.14 11.87 -17.09
C LEU A 94 5.49 10.50 -17.25
N GLY A 95 4.98 10.25 -18.47
CA GLY A 95 4.28 9.04 -18.88
C GLY A 95 5.16 7.81 -19.05
N ASN A 96 6.47 7.91 -18.83
CA ASN A 96 7.41 6.84 -19.09
C ASN A 96 7.80 6.02 -17.87
N GLU A 97 8.09 4.78 -18.21
CA GLU A 97 8.21 3.60 -17.40
C GLU A 97 9.43 3.60 -16.47
N TYR A 98 9.24 2.91 -15.33
CA TYR A 98 10.26 2.36 -14.43
C TYR A 98 11.49 3.22 -14.12
N HIS A 99 11.45 3.96 -13.00
CA HIS A 99 12.63 4.02 -12.11
C HIS A 99 12.21 4.35 -10.67
N PRO A 100 12.52 3.48 -9.68
CA PRO A 100 12.19 3.71 -8.26
C PRO A 100 13.23 4.60 -7.53
N VAL A 101 14.16 5.24 -8.27
CA VAL A 101 15.28 5.97 -7.67
C VAL A 101 14.98 7.46 -7.66
N ILE A 102 14.61 7.96 -6.47
CA ILE A 102 14.60 9.37 -6.07
C ILE A 102 13.67 10.25 -6.93
N LEU A 103 12.42 10.41 -6.46
CA LEU A 103 11.47 11.39 -6.99
C LEU A 103 11.95 12.83 -6.71
N LYS A 104 12.87 13.34 -7.52
CA LYS A 104 13.10 14.77 -7.78
C LYS A 104 12.16 15.32 -8.86
N PHE A 105 11.09 14.60 -9.19
CA PHE A 105 10.13 15.02 -10.21
C PHE A 105 9.00 15.84 -9.58
N PRO A 106 8.47 16.88 -10.27
CA PRO A 106 7.26 17.57 -9.85
C PRO A 106 6.10 16.56 -9.84
N SER A 107 5.81 16.03 -8.65
CA SER A 107 4.66 15.15 -8.45
C SER A 107 3.41 16.00 -8.28
N HIS A 108 2.37 15.73 -9.06
CA HIS A 108 1.08 16.35 -8.81
C HIS A 108 0.40 15.63 -7.65
N LYS A 109 0.29 16.37 -6.55
CA LYS A 109 -0.43 15.98 -5.34
C LYS A 109 -1.89 16.35 -5.50
N ARG A 110 -2.76 15.36 -5.41
CA ARG A 110 -4.21 15.56 -5.39
C ARG A 110 -4.78 15.05 -4.09
N THR A 111 -5.62 15.84 -3.46
CA THR A 111 -6.39 15.45 -2.27
C THR A 111 -7.87 15.45 -2.60
N ALA A 112 -8.61 14.51 -2.02
CA ALA A 112 -10.05 14.44 -2.12
C ALA A 112 -10.66 14.09 -0.76
N GLU A 113 -11.78 14.73 -0.49
CA GLU A 113 -12.65 14.47 0.64
C GLU A 113 -13.80 13.57 0.18
N ILE A 114 -13.96 12.44 0.85
CA ILE A 114 -14.79 11.33 0.39
C ILE A 114 -15.80 10.98 1.49
N ARG A 115 -17.08 10.90 1.10
CA ARG A 115 -18.20 10.69 2.03
C ARG A 115 -18.32 9.24 2.48
N ASN A 116 -18.19 8.30 1.56
CA ASN A 116 -18.42 6.87 1.78
C ASN A 116 -17.56 5.99 0.88
N GLY A 117 -17.74 4.67 0.99
CA GLY A 117 -16.95 3.69 0.23
C GLY A 117 -17.28 3.67 -1.26
N GLU A 118 -18.51 3.93 -1.64
CA GLU A 118 -18.97 4.00 -3.02
C GLU A 118 -18.34 5.19 -3.74
N ASP A 119 -18.29 6.34 -3.08
CA ASP A 119 -17.62 7.55 -3.56
C ASP A 119 -16.11 7.31 -3.68
N LEU A 120 -15.50 6.64 -2.70
CA LEU A 120 -14.09 6.24 -2.79
C LEU A 120 -13.84 5.35 -4.02
N SER A 121 -14.68 4.34 -4.21
CA SER A 121 -14.55 3.40 -5.33
C SER A 121 -14.68 4.11 -6.67
N ARG A 122 -15.69 4.97 -6.82
CA ARG A 122 -15.91 5.77 -8.02
C ARG A 122 -14.71 6.67 -8.31
N TYR A 123 -14.17 7.31 -7.26
CA TYR A 123 -13.04 8.21 -7.40
C TYR A 123 -11.75 7.48 -7.79
N LEU A 124 -11.46 6.33 -7.19
CA LEU A 124 -10.29 5.51 -7.54
C LEU A 124 -10.36 5.01 -8.99
N LYS A 125 -11.55 4.64 -9.49
CA LYS A 125 -11.75 4.18 -10.88
C LYS A 125 -11.40 5.24 -11.94
N MET A 126 -11.38 6.52 -11.57
CA MET A 126 -10.97 7.61 -12.47
C MET A 126 -9.47 7.59 -12.80
N PHE A 127 -8.64 6.89 -12.01
CA PHE A 127 -7.20 6.87 -12.17
C PHE A 127 -6.70 5.50 -12.61
N ASP A 128 -5.58 5.47 -13.32
CA ASP A 128 -4.87 4.22 -13.57
C ASP A 128 -4.04 3.86 -12.34
N THR A 129 -4.52 2.83 -11.62
CA THR A 129 -3.92 2.32 -10.39
C THR A 129 -3.27 0.95 -10.60
N LYS A 130 -3.03 0.51 -11.84
CA LYS A 130 -2.48 -0.83 -12.13
C LYS A 130 -1.11 -1.08 -11.49
N ASN A 131 -0.30 -0.04 -11.35
CA ASN A 131 1.06 -0.10 -10.81
C ASN A 131 1.25 0.96 -9.72
N LEU A 132 1.19 0.54 -8.46
CA LEU A 132 1.41 1.40 -7.29
C LEU A 132 2.79 1.10 -6.68
N CYS A 133 3.61 2.13 -6.53
CA CYS A 133 4.81 2.05 -5.71
C CYS A 133 4.43 1.95 -4.23
N SER A 134 3.41 2.69 -3.78
CA SER A 134 3.01 2.66 -2.37
C SER A 134 1.50 2.84 -2.17
N LEU A 135 0.91 1.94 -1.39
CA LEU A 135 -0.45 2.06 -0.84
C LEU A 135 -0.36 2.18 0.68
N ARG A 136 -0.88 3.27 1.23
CA ARG A 136 -0.95 3.51 2.68
C ARG A 136 -2.39 3.65 3.15
N VAL A 137 -2.77 2.86 4.14
CA VAL A 137 -4.13 2.80 4.67
C VAL A 137 -4.07 3.16 6.16
N TYR A 138 -4.52 4.36 6.48
CA TYR A 138 -4.59 4.94 7.82
C TYR A 138 -6.02 4.94 8.34
N VAL A 139 -6.59 3.75 8.51
CA VAL A 139 -8.00 3.56 8.91
C VAL A 139 -8.03 2.73 10.19
N ASP A 140 -8.95 3.05 11.09
CA ASP A 140 -9.21 2.25 12.29
C ASP A 140 -10.15 1.08 11.99
N ASP A 141 -10.50 0.28 13.00
CA ASP A 141 -11.36 -0.89 12.82
C ASP A 141 -12.85 -0.54 12.57
N SER A 142 -13.18 0.75 12.44
CA SER A 142 -14.57 1.19 12.32
C SER A 142 -15.15 0.99 10.92
N ARG A 143 -14.31 0.82 9.89
CA ARG A 143 -14.75 0.61 8.51
C ARG A 143 -13.88 -0.38 7.76
N ASP A 144 -14.54 -1.27 7.03
CA ASP A 144 -13.91 -2.26 6.17
C ASP A 144 -13.42 -1.65 4.85
N ILE A 145 -12.32 -0.92 4.95
CA ILE A 145 -11.67 -0.27 3.82
C ILE A 145 -11.14 -1.29 2.81
N PHE A 146 -10.72 -2.48 3.26
CA PHE A 146 -10.19 -3.50 2.37
C PHE A 146 -11.30 -4.11 1.51
N ASN A 147 -12.53 -4.24 2.01
CA ASN A 147 -13.66 -4.62 1.17
C ASN A 147 -13.98 -3.55 0.10
N ILE A 148 -13.81 -2.26 0.42
CA ILE A 148 -13.94 -1.20 -0.60
C ILE A 148 -12.81 -1.31 -1.65
N LEU A 149 -11.56 -1.49 -1.20
CA LEU A 149 -10.40 -1.64 -2.09
C LEU A 149 -10.52 -2.89 -2.97
N ASN A 150 -11.05 -3.99 -2.44
CA ASN A 150 -11.33 -5.23 -3.18
C ASN A 150 -12.24 -5.00 -4.38
N ARG A 151 -13.27 -4.17 -4.22
CA ARG A 151 -14.22 -3.82 -5.28
C ARG A 151 -13.68 -2.76 -6.25
N SER A 152 -12.66 -2.00 -5.83
CA SER A 152 -12.20 -0.81 -6.55
C SER A 152 -10.94 -1.04 -7.37
N LEU A 153 -9.96 -1.77 -6.83
CA LEU A 153 -8.70 -2.08 -7.52
C LEU A 153 -8.87 -3.32 -8.40
N GLN A 154 -8.13 -3.39 -9.50
CA GLN A 154 -8.21 -4.53 -10.44
C GLN A 154 -7.42 -5.74 -9.89
N VAL A 155 -7.81 -6.94 -10.30
CA VAL A 155 -7.02 -8.16 -10.01
C VAL A 155 -5.65 -7.98 -10.69
N GLY A 156 -4.57 -8.38 -10.03
CA GLY A 156 -3.22 -8.21 -10.58
C GLY A 156 -2.64 -6.79 -10.44
N THR A 157 -3.32 -5.88 -9.73
CA THR A 157 -2.75 -4.56 -9.39
C THR A 157 -1.43 -4.75 -8.64
N LYS A 158 -0.32 -4.29 -9.22
CA LYS A 158 1.02 -4.39 -8.63
C LYS A 158 1.18 -3.34 -7.55
N ILE A 159 1.59 -3.76 -6.35
CA ILE A 159 1.84 -2.86 -5.21
C ILE A 159 3.21 -3.20 -4.64
N SER A 160 4.19 -2.29 -4.73
CA SER A 160 5.53 -2.56 -4.18
C SER A 160 5.54 -2.49 -2.66
N GLY A 161 4.96 -1.42 -2.09
CA GLY A 161 4.89 -1.20 -0.65
C GLY A 161 3.48 -1.01 -0.13
N LEU A 162 3.07 -1.86 0.82
CA LEU A 162 1.80 -1.75 1.53
C LEU A 162 2.03 -1.33 2.99
N HIS A 163 1.42 -0.22 3.40
CA HIS A 163 1.43 0.21 4.79
C HIS A 163 0.01 0.28 5.33
N VAL A 164 -0.25 -0.38 6.46
CA VAL A 164 -1.55 -0.42 7.13
C VAL A 164 -1.34 0.07 8.56
N SER A 165 -1.89 1.23 8.91
CA SER A 165 -1.63 1.85 10.21
C SER A 165 -2.18 1.04 11.37
N LYS A 166 -3.32 0.39 11.18
CA LYS A 166 -3.98 -0.45 12.17
C LYS A 166 -4.69 -1.59 11.46
N LEU A 167 -4.43 -2.82 11.88
CA LEU A 167 -5.16 -4.00 11.43
C LEU A 167 -5.74 -4.72 12.63
N GLY A 168 -7.07 -4.68 12.78
CA GLY A 168 -7.79 -5.47 13.77
C GLY A 168 -8.76 -6.47 13.16
N ASP A 169 -9.48 -7.16 14.05
CA ASP A 169 -10.33 -8.32 13.72
C ASP A 169 -11.32 -8.06 12.58
N MET A 170 -12.01 -6.90 12.63
CA MET A 170 -13.06 -6.55 11.66
C MET A 170 -12.55 -6.43 10.22
N ASN A 171 -11.30 -6.00 10.06
CA ASN A 171 -10.71 -5.75 8.75
C ASN A 171 -9.85 -6.91 8.26
N TYR A 172 -9.57 -7.91 9.10
CA TYR A 172 -8.61 -8.97 8.82
C TYR A 172 -9.04 -9.87 7.66
N MET A 173 -10.30 -10.32 7.64
CA MET A 173 -10.80 -11.21 6.59
C MET A 173 -10.79 -10.52 5.22
N SER A 174 -11.19 -9.26 5.18
CA SER A 174 -11.22 -8.45 3.97
C SER A 174 -9.82 -8.07 3.50
N PHE A 175 -8.89 -7.81 4.44
CA PHE A 175 -7.46 -7.68 4.16
C PHE A 175 -6.90 -8.96 3.53
N ARG A 176 -7.23 -10.13 4.08
CA ARG A 176 -6.79 -11.43 3.54
C ARG A 176 -7.33 -11.67 2.13
N ALA A 177 -8.59 -11.30 1.87
CA ALA A 177 -9.15 -11.35 0.52
C ALA A 177 -8.42 -10.39 -0.44
N PHE A 178 -8.08 -9.19 0.05
CA PHE A 178 -7.36 -8.18 -0.72
C PHE A 178 -5.97 -8.61 -1.14
N VAL A 179 -5.19 -9.14 -0.20
CA VAL A 179 -3.82 -9.55 -0.52
C VAL A 179 -3.73 -10.79 -1.39
N LYS A 180 -4.80 -11.61 -1.47
CA LYS A 180 -4.89 -12.72 -2.44
C LYS A 180 -5.11 -12.25 -3.87
N LYS A 181 -5.64 -11.04 -4.06
CA LYS A 181 -6.00 -10.46 -5.36
C LYS A 181 -4.84 -9.74 -6.04
N ILE A 182 -3.86 -9.29 -5.25
CA ILE A 182 -2.69 -8.58 -5.75
C ILE A 182 -1.51 -9.56 -5.94
N PRO A 183 -0.60 -9.28 -6.87
CA PRO A 183 0.65 -10.01 -6.97
C PRO A 183 1.48 -9.87 -5.67
N PRO A 184 2.48 -10.73 -5.47
CA PRO A 184 3.34 -10.65 -4.29
C PRO A 184 4.00 -9.27 -4.15
N ILE A 185 4.17 -8.84 -2.90
CA ILE A 185 4.71 -7.52 -2.53
C ILE A 185 6.09 -7.69 -1.88
N THR A 186 6.95 -6.69 -2.01
CA THR A 186 8.30 -6.72 -1.43
C THR A 186 8.37 -6.01 -0.07
N SER A 187 7.52 -5.02 0.17
CA SER A 187 7.49 -4.26 1.43
C SER A 187 6.10 -4.25 2.08
N LEU A 188 6.03 -4.69 3.33
CA LEU A 188 4.81 -4.66 4.14
C LEU A 188 5.08 -4.05 5.51
N SER A 189 4.24 -3.10 5.89
CA SER A 189 4.31 -2.46 7.20
C SER A 189 2.96 -2.39 7.87
N PHE A 190 2.89 -2.89 9.10
CA PHE A 190 1.78 -2.69 10.02
C PHE A 190 2.16 -1.71 11.10
N GLY A 191 1.51 -0.55 11.09
CA GLY A 191 1.67 0.46 12.12
C GLY A 191 1.15 0.03 13.48
N GLN A 192 0.19 -0.90 13.54
CA GLN A 192 -0.32 -1.55 14.75
C GLN A 192 -1.16 -2.78 14.37
N ILE A 193 -0.94 -3.93 15.00
CA ILE A 193 -1.85 -5.08 14.87
C ILE A 193 -2.51 -5.37 16.21
N CYS A 194 -3.84 -5.48 16.22
CA CYS A 194 -4.65 -5.75 17.41
C CYS A 194 -5.70 -6.82 17.13
N PHE A 195 -5.49 -8.06 17.55
CA PHE A 195 -6.49 -9.14 17.48
C PHE A 195 -7.03 -9.50 18.87
N PRO A 196 -7.93 -8.69 19.46
CA PRO A 196 -8.43 -8.92 20.82
C PRO A 196 -9.22 -10.22 20.95
N SER A 197 -9.94 -10.64 19.89
CA SER A 197 -10.76 -11.85 19.93
C SER A 197 -9.91 -13.13 19.83
N LYS A 198 -10.33 -14.18 20.54
CA LYS A 198 -9.73 -15.54 20.41
C LYS A 198 -9.92 -16.14 19.02
N LYS A 199 -10.90 -15.67 18.22
CA LYS A 199 -11.21 -16.19 16.88
C LYS A 199 -10.15 -15.83 15.83
N ALA A 200 -9.50 -14.67 15.97
CA ALA A 200 -8.44 -14.22 15.05
C ALA A 200 -7.02 -14.60 15.51
N ARG A 201 -6.87 -15.21 16.70
CA ARG A 201 -5.57 -15.52 17.34
C ARG A 201 -4.73 -16.60 16.67
N ASN A 202 -5.11 -17.13 15.52
CA ASN A 202 -4.22 -18.07 14.87
C ASN A 202 -3.11 -17.28 14.15
N VAL A 203 -1.98 -17.09 14.82
CA VAL A 203 -0.72 -16.63 14.24
C VAL A 203 -0.40 -17.35 12.92
N ASN A 204 -0.80 -18.63 12.81
CA ASN A 204 -0.65 -19.41 11.58
C ASN A 204 -1.42 -18.80 10.41
N SER A 205 -2.54 -18.12 10.65
CA SER A 205 -3.30 -17.45 9.60
C SER A 205 -2.51 -16.29 8.98
N PHE A 206 -1.74 -15.56 9.80
CA PHE A 206 -0.86 -14.50 9.32
C PHE A 206 0.35 -15.10 8.59
N LEU A 207 0.92 -16.19 9.11
CA LEU A 207 1.98 -16.97 8.45
C LEU A 207 1.52 -17.70 7.17
N SER A 208 0.22 -17.67 6.84
CA SER A 208 -0.36 -18.25 5.62
C SER A 208 -0.67 -17.20 4.55
N LEU A 209 -0.13 -15.98 4.68
CA LEU A 209 -0.30 -14.95 3.67
C LEU A 209 0.51 -15.29 2.41
N PRO A 210 -0.08 -15.19 1.21
CA PRO A 210 0.47 -15.79 -0.02
C PRO A 210 1.76 -15.15 -0.52
N PHE A 211 2.10 -13.96 -0.03
CA PHE A 211 3.27 -13.19 -0.47
C PHE A 211 4.40 -13.19 0.55
N LEU A 212 4.29 -13.95 1.65
CA LEU A 212 5.32 -13.93 2.70
C LEU A 212 6.71 -14.30 2.18
N ASN A 213 6.78 -15.24 1.23
CA ASN A 213 8.04 -15.66 0.62
C ASN A 213 8.68 -14.58 -0.28
N THR A 214 7.98 -13.51 -0.65
CA THR A 214 8.53 -12.41 -1.45
C THR A 214 8.81 -11.15 -0.64
N ILE A 215 8.52 -11.14 0.66
CA ILE A 215 8.76 -9.96 1.49
C ILE A 215 10.26 -9.83 1.75
N GLU A 216 10.79 -8.69 1.38
CA GLU A 216 12.15 -8.23 1.67
C GLU A 216 12.16 -7.32 2.90
N HIS A 217 11.14 -6.47 3.05
CA HIS A 217 11.04 -5.53 4.16
C HIS A 217 9.73 -5.70 4.92
N PHE A 218 9.84 -6.13 6.18
CA PHE A 218 8.70 -6.29 7.06
C PHE A 218 8.80 -5.39 8.28
N HIS A 219 7.78 -4.58 8.53
CA HIS A 219 7.67 -3.76 9.74
C HIS A 219 6.39 -4.08 10.47
N ILE A 220 6.47 -4.33 11.77
CA ILE A 220 5.32 -4.62 12.60
C ILE A 220 5.40 -3.97 13.98
N TYR A 221 4.29 -3.40 14.42
CA TYR A 221 4.05 -3.00 15.80
C TYR A 221 2.98 -3.89 16.43
N ASP A 222 3.37 -4.68 17.44
CA ASP A 222 2.42 -5.50 18.20
C ASP A 222 1.77 -4.66 19.31
N CYS A 223 0.44 -4.77 19.47
CA CYS A 223 -0.24 -4.02 20.50
C CYS A 223 -0.14 -4.71 21.86
N ASN A 224 0.00 -3.93 22.93
CA ASN A 224 0.19 -4.48 24.28
C ASN A 224 -0.92 -5.43 24.74
N THR A 225 -2.13 -5.26 24.22
CA THR A 225 -3.30 -6.04 24.62
C THR A 225 -3.33 -7.44 23.99
N THR A 226 -2.59 -7.66 22.90
CA THR A 226 -2.64 -8.92 22.16
C THR A 226 -1.22 -9.45 22.01
N LYS A 227 -0.90 -10.59 22.62
CA LYS A 227 0.40 -11.26 22.43
C LYS A 227 0.39 -12.00 21.09
N ILE A 228 0.25 -11.26 19.98
CA ILE A 228 0.16 -11.88 18.65
C ILE A 228 1.50 -12.51 18.32
N PHE A 229 2.61 -11.85 18.69
CA PHE A 229 3.93 -12.39 18.48
C PHE A 229 4.52 -12.91 19.79
N SER A 230 4.90 -14.19 19.79
CA SER A 230 5.90 -14.71 20.72
C SER A 230 7.27 -14.66 20.04
N ALA A 231 8.34 -14.80 20.82
CA ALA A 231 9.68 -14.91 20.25
C ALA A 231 9.79 -16.15 19.32
N ASP A 232 9.12 -17.25 19.67
CA ASP A 232 9.08 -18.45 18.84
C ASP A 232 8.33 -18.23 17.51
N THR A 233 7.26 -17.42 17.51
CA THR A 233 6.60 -17.00 16.27
C THR A 233 7.56 -16.25 15.36
N VAL A 234 8.37 -15.33 15.91
CA VAL A 234 9.36 -14.59 15.13
C VAL A 234 10.42 -15.52 14.58
N THR A 235 10.87 -16.51 15.35
CA THR A 235 11.78 -17.57 14.86
C THR A 235 11.17 -18.35 13.69
N ILE A 236 9.90 -18.74 13.79
CA ILE A 236 9.18 -19.41 12.69
C ILE A 236 9.10 -18.49 11.46
N PHE A 237 8.85 -17.19 11.67
CA PHE A 237 8.79 -16.20 10.60
C PHE A 237 10.13 -16.08 9.87
N LEU A 238 11.24 -15.93 10.62
CA LEU A 238 12.60 -15.87 10.08
C LEU A 238 12.99 -17.14 9.29
N ARG A 239 12.54 -18.31 9.74
CA ARG A 239 12.80 -19.58 9.04
C ARG A 239 11.99 -19.75 7.76
N LYS A 240 10.78 -19.19 7.70
CA LYS A 240 9.85 -19.39 6.57
C LYS A 240 10.00 -18.36 5.45
N ILE A 241 10.73 -17.27 5.69
CA ILE A 241 10.83 -16.16 4.74
C ILE A 241 12.29 -16.01 4.32
N PRO A 242 12.74 -16.76 3.30
CA PRO A 242 14.13 -16.74 2.87
C PRO A 242 14.54 -15.39 2.26
N ASN A 243 13.58 -14.58 1.82
CA ASN A 243 13.85 -13.34 1.10
C ASN A 243 13.91 -12.09 1.96
N ILE A 244 13.65 -12.20 3.27
CA ILE A 244 13.65 -11.03 4.15
C ILE A 244 15.05 -10.46 4.28
N GLU A 245 15.15 -9.15 4.12
CA GLU A 245 16.38 -8.37 4.25
C GLU A 245 16.30 -7.44 5.46
N SER A 246 15.10 -6.95 5.80
CA SER A 246 14.90 -6.10 6.96
C SER A 246 13.62 -6.47 7.71
N LEU A 247 13.78 -6.73 9.01
CA LEU A 247 12.70 -6.98 9.95
C LEU A 247 12.70 -5.89 11.03
N VAL A 248 11.66 -5.07 11.06
CA VAL A 248 11.46 -4.08 12.12
C VAL A 248 10.34 -4.58 13.05
N ILE A 249 10.67 -4.82 14.31
CA ILE A 249 9.71 -5.17 15.35
C ILE A 249 9.66 -4.05 16.37
N GLU A 250 8.48 -3.47 16.51
CA GLU A 250 8.19 -2.44 17.47
C GLU A 250 7.30 -3.00 18.60
N SER A 251 7.66 -2.73 19.86
CA SER A 251 6.88 -3.18 21.02
C SER A 251 7.15 -2.32 22.25
N ARG A 252 6.23 -2.33 23.23
CA ARG A 252 6.47 -1.75 24.57
C ARG A 252 7.01 -2.77 25.57
N ASN A 253 6.99 -4.05 25.21
CA ASN A 253 7.36 -5.15 26.09
C ASN A 253 8.86 -5.46 25.95
N ILE A 254 9.67 -4.90 26.84
CA ILE A 254 11.12 -5.12 26.90
C ILE A 254 11.47 -6.62 27.03
N LYS A 255 10.69 -7.40 27.79
CA LYS A 255 10.94 -8.85 27.93
C LYS A 255 10.73 -9.58 26.60
N PHE A 256 9.70 -9.21 25.84
CA PHE A 256 9.47 -9.75 24.51
C PHE A 256 10.61 -9.38 23.55
N LEU A 257 10.98 -8.10 23.49
CA LEU A 257 12.10 -7.65 22.64
C LEU A 257 13.40 -8.39 23.01
N LYS A 258 13.69 -8.57 24.30
CA LYS A 258 14.83 -9.38 24.77
C LYS A 258 14.78 -10.81 24.25
N SER A 259 13.60 -11.46 24.34
CA SER A 259 13.45 -12.83 23.86
C SER A 259 13.63 -12.93 22.34
N VAL A 260 13.11 -11.96 21.58
CA VAL A 260 13.31 -11.88 20.13
C VAL A 260 14.79 -11.71 19.79
N PHE A 261 15.47 -10.76 20.45
CA PHE A 261 16.91 -10.54 20.29
C PHE A 261 17.72 -11.83 20.48
N LYS A 262 17.49 -12.55 21.59
CA LYS A 262 18.18 -13.83 21.84
C LYS A 262 17.89 -14.88 20.78
N LYS A 263 16.63 -15.01 20.38
CA LYS A 263 16.19 -16.00 19.39
C LYS A 263 16.71 -15.68 17.99
N PHE A 264 16.91 -14.40 17.65
CA PHE A 264 17.46 -13.97 16.37
C PHE A 264 18.91 -14.44 16.19
N PHE A 265 19.76 -14.29 17.21
CA PHE A 265 21.14 -14.78 17.15
C PHE A 265 21.25 -16.31 17.27
N ALA A 266 20.28 -16.95 17.94
CA ALA A 266 20.27 -18.40 18.12
C ALA A 266 19.60 -19.20 16.98
N VAL A 267 18.97 -18.55 16.00
CA VAL A 267 18.28 -19.24 14.90
C VAL A 267 19.17 -19.40 13.69
N ASP A 268 19.19 -20.61 13.13
CA ASP A 268 19.71 -20.85 11.79
C ASP A 268 18.78 -20.22 10.75
N GLN A 269 19.31 -19.24 10.01
CA GLN A 269 18.57 -18.55 8.97
C GLN A 269 18.62 -19.33 7.65
N PRO A 270 17.52 -19.34 6.87
CA PRO A 270 17.47 -20.00 5.57
C PRO A 270 18.45 -19.37 4.58
N ARG A 271 19.05 -20.18 3.71
CA ARG A 271 19.95 -19.73 2.63
C ARG A 271 19.13 -19.33 1.41
N LYS A 272 19.57 -18.28 0.70
CA LYS A 272 18.92 -17.88 -0.56
C LYS A 272 19.31 -18.77 -1.75
N ILE A 273 20.54 -19.31 -1.83
CA ILE A 273 21.03 -20.09 -3.00
C ILE A 273 22.05 -21.17 -2.57
N GLU A 274 22.06 -22.33 -3.25
CA GLU A 274 22.98 -23.47 -3.02
C GLU A 274 24.40 -23.23 -3.56
N THR A 275 24.54 -22.33 -4.54
CA THR A 275 25.79 -21.95 -5.18
C THR A 275 26.26 -20.58 -4.70
N GLU A 276 27.39 -20.58 -3.99
CA GLU A 276 28.16 -19.44 -3.48
C GLU A 276 27.52 -18.64 -2.34
N CYS A 277 28.35 -18.29 -1.34
CA CYS A 277 28.01 -17.89 0.02
C CYS A 277 27.29 -16.51 0.13
N GLN A 278 26.25 -16.23 -0.67
CA GLN A 278 25.37 -15.06 -0.56
C GLN A 278 24.38 -15.25 0.61
N TYR A 279 24.89 -15.24 1.84
CA TYR A 279 24.05 -15.00 3.00
C TYR A 279 23.56 -13.55 2.92
N HIS A 280 22.29 -13.34 2.58
CA HIS A 280 21.67 -12.06 2.84
C HIS A 280 21.43 -11.97 4.35
N GLU A 281 22.17 -11.06 4.98
CA GLU A 281 22.04 -10.74 6.39
C GLU A 281 20.65 -10.11 6.61
N ILE A 282 19.89 -10.67 7.55
CA ILE A 282 18.60 -10.10 7.93
C ILE A 282 18.86 -8.97 8.94
N ASP A 283 18.60 -7.74 8.56
CA ASP A 283 18.66 -6.59 9.48
C ASP A 283 17.47 -6.62 10.44
N LEU A 284 17.68 -7.08 11.68
CA LEU A 284 16.68 -7.00 12.74
C LEU A 284 16.77 -5.65 13.48
N THR A 285 15.76 -4.81 13.31
CA THR A 285 15.60 -3.59 14.11
C THR A 285 14.54 -3.78 15.19
N LEU A 286 14.94 -3.69 16.45
CA LEU A 286 14.03 -3.69 17.60
C LEU A 286 13.76 -2.25 18.05
N ARG A 287 12.50 -1.83 18.03
CA ARG A 287 12.08 -0.49 18.47
C ARG A 287 11.24 -0.57 19.74
N LEU A 288 11.63 0.21 20.73
CA LEU A 288 10.77 0.45 21.89
C LEU A 288 9.77 1.56 21.51
N ASN A 289 8.48 1.21 21.40
CA ASN A 289 7.44 2.23 21.19
C ASN A 289 7.27 3.02 22.48
N ASP A 290 7.93 4.17 22.58
CA ASP A 290 7.80 5.02 23.74
C ASP A 290 7.02 6.30 23.38
N LYS A 291 5.83 6.47 23.99
CA LYS A 291 5.09 7.74 23.97
C LYS A 291 5.41 8.61 25.20
N PHE A 292 6.34 8.21 26.05
CA PHE A 292 6.62 8.85 27.32
C PHE A 292 7.62 10.01 27.21
N LYS A 293 7.57 10.86 28.24
CA LYS A 293 8.31 12.12 28.39
C LYS A 293 9.84 11.95 28.52
N TYR A 294 10.35 10.72 28.75
CA TYR A 294 11.78 10.43 28.98
C TYR A 294 12.26 9.17 28.23
N PRO A 295 12.44 9.24 26.91
CA PRO A 295 12.82 8.10 26.08
C PRO A 295 14.22 7.54 26.38
N SER A 296 15.15 8.34 26.92
CA SER A 296 16.53 7.93 27.24
C SER A 296 16.61 6.80 28.26
N SER A 297 15.93 6.93 29.41
CA SER A 297 16.05 5.97 30.52
C SER A 297 15.52 4.58 30.15
N ARG A 298 14.46 4.51 29.34
CA ARG A 298 13.90 3.23 28.89
C ARG A 298 14.71 2.61 27.76
N PHE A 299 15.28 3.41 26.88
CA PHE A 299 16.23 2.95 25.89
C PHE A 299 17.47 2.34 26.57
N GLU A 300 18.09 3.06 27.51
CA GLU A 300 19.23 2.54 28.29
C GLU A 300 18.87 1.26 29.04
N ARG A 301 17.68 1.19 29.63
CA ARG A 301 17.18 -0.04 30.27
C ARG A 301 17.08 -1.19 29.26
N LEU A 302 16.59 -0.95 28.05
CA LEU A 302 16.53 -1.96 26.99
C LEU A 302 17.95 -2.43 26.63
N CYS A 303 18.88 -1.50 26.38
CA CYS A 303 20.29 -1.81 26.08
C CYS A 303 20.94 -2.64 27.19
N ASN A 304 20.80 -2.23 28.46
CA ASN A 304 21.34 -2.97 29.61
C ASN A 304 20.74 -4.38 29.70
N VAL A 305 19.45 -4.52 29.41
CA VAL A 305 18.79 -5.83 29.36
C VAL A 305 19.34 -6.74 28.25
N MET A 306 19.75 -6.16 27.11
CA MET A 306 20.41 -6.89 26.02
C MET A 306 21.86 -7.25 26.37
N ARG A 307 22.65 -6.28 26.89
CA ARG A 307 24.03 -6.48 27.36
C ARG A 307 24.15 -7.62 28.36
N ASN A 308 23.26 -7.64 29.35
CA ASN A 308 23.18 -8.70 30.37
C ASN A 308 22.74 -10.07 29.82
N GLY A 309 22.53 -10.18 28.51
CA GLY A 309 22.26 -11.45 27.84
C GLY A 309 23.30 -11.85 26.81
N LEU A 310 24.33 -11.02 26.58
CA LEU A 310 25.41 -11.29 25.62
C LEU A 310 26.32 -12.42 26.09
N ASP A 311 26.53 -12.55 27.40
CA ASP A 311 27.25 -13.66 28.04
C ASP A 311 26.74 -15.06 27.62
N LYS A 312 25.46 -15.14 27.24
CA LYS A 312 24.79 -16.38 26.81
C LYS A 312 24.77 -16.56 25.30
N LEU A 313 25.27 -15.60 24.53
CA LEU A 313 25.29 -15.63 23.08
C LEU A 313 26.76 -15.65 22.63
N GLN A 314 27.19 -16.77 22.04
CA GLN A 314 28.55 -16.85 21.52
C GLN A 314 28.72 -15.89 20.33
N ASN A 315 29.83 -15.15 20.31
CA ASN A 315 30.22 -14.29 19.20
C ASN A 315 29.26 -13.14 18.89
N VAL A 316 28.54 -12.59 19.88
CA VAL A 316 27.73 -11.37 19.72
C VAL A 316 28.33 -10.24 20.55
N GLU A 317 28.61 -9.11 19.92
CA GLU A 317 29.16 -7.92 20.58
C GLU A 317 28.37 -6.65 20.24
N GLU A 318 28.48 -5.64 21.10
CA GLU A 318 27.92 -4.31 20.84
C GLU A 318 28.96 -3.45 20.13
N VAL A 319 28.74 -3.16 18.85
CA VAL A 319 29.73 -2.45 18.02
C VAL A 319 29.52 -0.94 18.00
N SER A 320 28.31 -0.48 18.32
CA SER A 320 28.05 0.95 18.42
C SER A 320 26.90 1.24 19.38
N ASN A 321 27.05 2.33 20.12
CA ASN A 321 26.02 2.89 20.98
C ASN A 321 26.02 4.40 20.87
N THR A 322 24.93 4.97 20.38
CA THR A 322 24.74 6.41 20.25
C THR A 322 23.53 6.84 21.07
N SER A 323 23.80 7.45 22.22
CA SER A 323 22.80 7.90 23.19
C SER A 323 22.37 9.37 23.02
N LEU A 324 23.17 10.20 22.34
CA LEU A 324 23.00 11.66 22.40
C LEU A 324 21.99 12.24 21.39
N LEU A 325 21.74 11.58 20.24
CA LEU A 325 20.87 12.16 19.19
C LEU A 325 19.94 11.18 18.46
N ARG A 326 20.20 9.87 18.49
CA ARG A 326 19.43 8.88 17.72
C ARG A 326 19.06 7.60 18.49
N TYR A 327 19.30 7.52 19.80
CA TYR A 327 19.05 6.37 20.68
C TYR A 327 19.15 5.04 19.94
N ARG A 328 20.36 4.69 19.51
CA ARG A 328 20.63 3.50 18.70
C ARG A 328 21.80 2.73 19.28
N ALA A 329 21.58 1.44 19.50
CA ALA A 329 22.62 0.47 19.76
C ALA A 329 22.61 -0.56 18.63
N VAL A 330 23.80 -0.97 18.19
CA VAL A 330 23.98 -2.00 17.16
C VAL A 330 24.76 -3.14 17.77
N PHE A 331 24.21 -4.34 17.64
CA PHE A 331 24.83 -5.57 18.07
C PHE A 331 25.13 -6.38 16.82
N GLU A 332 26.33 -6.93 16.74
CA GLU A 332 26.75 -7.72 15.59
C GLU A 332 27.26 -9.07 16.04
N SER A 333 27.09 -10.08 15.19
CA SER A 333 27.69 -11.39 15.35
C SER A 333 28.56 -11.74 14.16
N ILE A 334 29.79 -12.16 14.43
CA ILE A 334 30.73 -12.59 13.40
C ILE A 334 31.01 -14.08 13.61
N MET A 335 30.57 -14.91 12.66
CA MET A 335 30.75 -16.36 12.71
C MET A 335 31.42 -16.87 11.45
N ASN A 336 32.24 -17.91 11.57
CA ASN A 336 32.77 -18.57 10.37
C ASN A 336 31.65 -19.35 9.67
N CYS A 337 31.58 -19.26 8.35
CA CYS A 337 30.68 -20.08 7.57
C CYS A 337 31.13 -21.54 7.63
N GLU A 338 30.42 -22.37 8.39
CA GLU A 338 30.72 -23.80 8.55
C GLU A 338 30.66 -24.58 7.22
N TYR A 339 30.02 -24.03 6.20
CA TYR A 339 29.74 -24.69 4.94
C TYR A 339 30.68 -24.28 3.80
N CYS A 340 31.48 -23.21 3.98
CA CYS A 340 32.46 -22.78 3.00
C CYS A 340 33.86 -23.24 3.47
N LEU A 341 34.14 -24.56 3.37
CA LEU A 341 35.36 -25.20 3.92
C LEU A 341 36.68 -24.69 3.30
N ARG A 342 36.64 -24.19 2.06
CA ARG A 342 37.83 -23.72 1.32
C ARG A 342 38.14 -22.24 1.54
N ASN A 343 37.10 -21.42 1.66
CA ASN A 343 37.21 -19.98 1.88
C ASN A 343 36.63 -19.72 3.26
N LYS A 344 37.48 -19.50 4.28
CA LYS A 344 37.12 -19.17 5.68
C LYS A 344 36.33 -17.85 5.74
N HIS A 345 35.16 -17.83 5.13
CA HIS A 345 34.27 -16.69 5.00
C HIS A 345 33.62 -16.44 6.35
N LYS A 346 33.64 -15.18 6.78
CA LYS A 346 32.95 -14.73 7.99
C LYS A 346 31.57 -14.21 7.60
N ILE A 347 30.53 -14.75 8.22
CA ILE A 347 29.17 -14.26 8.17
C ILE A 347 29.02 -13.21 9.27
N LYS A 348 28.56 -12.03 8.90
CA LYS A 348 28.16 -10.96 9.81
C LYS A 348 26.62 -11.02 9.99
N ARG A 349 26.13 -10.73 11.19
CA ARG A 349 24.70 -10.67 11.55
C ARG A 349 24.39 -9.54 12.51
#